data_AF-A0A5C3N9C0-F1
#
_entry.id   AF-A0A5C3N9C0-F1
#
_cell.length_a   1.000
_cell.length_b   1.000
_cell.length_c   1.000
_cell.angle_alpha   90.00
_cell.angle_beta   90.00
_cell.angle_gamma   90.00
#
_symmetry.space_group_name_H-M   'P 1'
#
loop_
_entity.id
_entity.type
_entity.pdbx_description
1 polymer ?
#
loop_
_entity_poly.entity_id
_entity_poly.type
_entity_poly.pdbx_seq_one_letter_code
_entity_poly.pdbx_strand_id
1 'polypeptide(L)'
;MAQLIIRADCGGGKSTTIKNFQIAYAYHAWTEERASWRAVIQLNLVRSVNAILDVLSKEMSQPASPASPRSMHLPITGETRIVNGNMDSSPSSSGSSLRIQPATDPAFGRRAVLTEEHRNLRSRLQLLRRVQKDLEARLGSAASELTSTDVTTAAPFVDPPLSPALNGTAELQPNPHRPREFFVRSNTGWKTALDKVRPRLSINTRSSEDLNGNFRGDAQPEAGMRKRSMKRRREIGDEITDIIADCREDIRALWTDDVVHSLLVKRKLRLEDTPGFFLDDIDRIATQGYVPSDDDVVRARLRTLGVQEHRLKFERGSEKGREWILYDVGGSRSCRAAWYPFFDDINAIIFLAPISCFDESLVEDRRVNRLDDSLLLWKGLCSCPLLSDVQLIIFLNKYDLLEKKLSSAGGCVYAADYIPGYGSRPNDAQNVANFFKQKFGELLKHNSPEPRGFYAFITSATDTKATGLTLDTVREGILRKYLKEADLVP
;
A
#
# COMPACT_ATOMS: atom_id res chain seq x y z
N MET A 1 -26.85 7.18 11.40
CA MET A 1 -25.69 7.54 10.56
C MET A 1 -24.67 6.44 10.77
N ALA A 2 -24.16 5.80 9.71
CA ALA A 2 -23.23 4.69 9.88
C ALA A 2 -21.78 5.16 9.90
N GLN A 3 -21.03 4.77 10.94
CA GLN A 3 -19.62 5.05 11.11
C GLN A 3 -18.82 3.76 10.89
N LEU A 4 -17.94 3.77 9.89
CA LEU A 4 -17.07 2.65 9.56
C LEU A 4 -15.61 3.04 9.71
N ILE A 5 -14.81 2.15 10.30
CA ILE A 5 -13.35 2.30 10.27
C ILE A 5 -12.76 1.29 9.30
N ILE A 6 -11.98 1.80 8.36
CA ILE A 6 -11.23 0.97 7.43
C ILE A 6 -9.79 0.84 7.93
N ARG A 7 -9.40 -0.40 8.25
CA ARG A 7 -8.10 -0.72 8.87
C ARG A 7 -7.33 -1.66 8.00
N ALA A 8 -6.03 -1.50 7.93
CA ALA A 8 -5.11 -2.43 7.27
C ALA A 8 -3.70 -2.12 7.75
N ASP A 9 -2.78 -3.04 7.50
CA ASP A 9 -1.35 -2.76 7.48
C ASP A 9 -1.00 -1.67 6.41
N CYS A 10 0.28 -1.28 6.34
CA CYS A 10 0.72 -0.32 5.32
C CYS A 10 0.58 -0.93 3.92
N GLY A 11 -0.36 -0.39 3.12
CA GLY A 11 -0.56 -0.86 1.75
C GLY A 11 -1.55 -2.01 1.56
N GLY A 12 -2.33 -2.39 2.58
CA GLY A 12 -3.42 -3.38 2.47
C GLY A 12 -4.67 -2.95 1.68
N GLY A 13 -4.64 -1.83 0.94
CA GLY A 13 -5.73 -1.41 0.03
C GLY A 13 -6.87 -0.58 0.64
N LYS A 14 -6.67 0.06 1.80
CA LYS A 14 -7.66 0.93 2.46
C LYS A 14 -8.21 2.03 1.55
N SER A 15 -7.33 2.90 1.03
CA SER A 15 -7.71 4.03 0.19
C SER A 15 -8.40 3.55 -1.09
N THR A 16 -7.95 2.43 -1.67
CA THR A 16 -8.59 1.78 -2.83
C THR A 16 -10.01 1.31 -2.49
N THR A 17 -10.22 0.74 -1.30
CA THR A 17 -11.56 0.31 -0.84
C THR A 17 -12.49 1.50 -0.60
N ILE A 18 -11.98 2.60 -0.04
CA ILE A 18 -12.74 3.86 0.10
C ILE A 18 -13.16 4.41 -1.27
N LYS A 19 -12.27 4.38 -2.25
CA LYS A 19 -12.60 4.77 -3.63
C LYS A 19 -13.70 3.88 -4.21
N ASN A 20 -13.66 2.57 -3.95
CA ASN A 20 -14.76 1.67 -4.34
C ASN A 20 -16.09 2.03 -3.68
N PHE A 21 -16.10 2.41 -2.39
CA PHE A 21 -17.30 2.94 -1.74
C PHE A 21 -17.81 4.21 -2.42
N GLN A 22 -16.92 5.12 -2.81
CA GLN A 22 -17.28 6.34 -3.55
C GLN A 22 -17.87 6.01 -4.93
N ILE A 23 -17.25 5.10 -5.68
CA ILE A 23 -17.75 4.66 -6.98
C ILE A 23 -19.14 4.02 -6.84
N ALA A 24 -19.34 3.17 -5.82
CA ALA A 24 -20.58 2.44 -5.63
C ALA A 24 -21.74 3.34 -5.18
N TYR A 25 -21.49 4.30 -4.29
CA TYR A 25 -22.58 5.02 -3.59
C TYR A 25 -22.61 6.54 -3.80
N ALA A 26 -21.52 7.15 -4.28
CA ALA A 26 -21.36 8.60 -4.46
C ALA A 26 -20.71 8.94 -5.82
N TYR A 27 -21.23 8.35 -6.90
CA TYR A 27 -20.62 8.38 -8.23
C TYR A 27 -20.55 9.79 -8.84
N HIS A 28 -21.54 10.65 -8.62
CA HIS A 28 -21.53 12.02 -9.12
C HIS A 28 -20.40 12.82 -8.45
N ALA A 29 -20.33 12.79 -7.13
CA ALA A 29 -19.22 13.41 -6.39
C ALA A 29 -17.86 12.86 -6.82
N TRP A 30 -17.77 11.55 -7.08
CA TRP A 30 -16.57 10.91 -7.63
C TRP A 30 -16.18 11.46 -9.01
N THR A 31 -17.14 11.57 -9.94
CA THR A 31 -16.85 12.07 -11.30
C THR A 31 -16.37 13.52 -11.32
N GLU A 32 -16.89 14.36 -10.42
CA GLU A 32 -16.42 15.75 -10.26
C GLU A 32 -14.97 15.81 -9.77
N GLU A 33 -14.55 14.87 -8.93
CA GLU A 33 -13.20 14.82 -8.35
C GLU A 33 -12.19 14.16 -9.28
N ARG A 34 -12.62 13.30 -10.21
CA ARG A 34 -11.76 12.47 -11.09
C ARG A 34 -10.69 13.28 -11.83
N ALA A 35 -11.04 14.44 -12.39
CA ALA A 35 -10.08 15.30 -13.09
C ALA A 35 -8.93 15.78 -12.19
N SER A 36 -9.19 15.94 -10.89
CA SER A 36 -8.20 16.41 -9.91
C SER A 36 -7.11 15.36 -9.62
N TRP A 37 -7.38 14.07 -9.89
CA TRP A 37 -6.42 12.99 -9.67
C TRP A 37 -5.29 12.94 -10.71
N ARG A 38 -5.38 13.73 -11.80
CA ARG A 38 -4.34 13.79 -12.84
C ARG A 38 -2.94 14.00 -12.26
N ALA A 39 -2.80 14.98 -11.36
CA ALA A 39 -1.51 15.30 -10.74
C ALA A 39 -0.97 14.16 -9.86
N VAL A 40 -1.86 13.39 -9.23
CA VAL A 40 -1.48 12.24 -8.40
C VAL A 40 -0.98 11.10 -9.27
N ILE A 41 -1.70 10.79 -10.35
CA ILE A 41 -1.35 9.72 -11.28
C ILE A 41 -0.02 10.02 -11.97
N GLN A 42 0.16 11.27 -12.42
CA GLN A 42 1.42 11.75 -12.97
C GLN A 42 2.56 11.68 -11.94
N LEU A 43 2.29 11.99 -10.67
CA LEU A 43 3.30 11.83 -9.61
C LEU A 43 3.68 10.36 -9.42
N ASN A 44 2.71 9.45 -9.41
CA ASN A 44 2.96 8.01 -9.29
C ASN A 44 3.80 7.50 -10.48
N LEU A 45 3.45 7.88 -11.71
CA LEU A 45 4.24 7.56 -12.91
C LEU A 45 5.68 8.07 -12.78
N VAL A 46 5.86 9.36 -12.48
CA VAL A 46 7.17 10.00 -12.37
C VAL A 46 8.02 9.36 -11.27
N ARG A 47 7.43 8.94 -10.15
CA ARG A 47 8.14 8.21 -9.09
C ARG A 47 8.67 6.87 -9.56
N SER A 48 7.86 6.10 -10.28
CA SER A 48 8.31 4.82 -10.85
C SER A 48 9.48 5.02 -11.80
N VAL A 49 9.42 6.05 -12.66
CA VAL A 49 10.54 6.40 -13.55
C VAL A 49 11.79 6.79 -12.75
N ASN A 50 11.66 7.69 -11.78
CA ASN A 50 12.80 8.12 -10.97
C ASN A 50 13.42 6.97 -10.14
N ALA A 51 12.61 6.00 -9.70
CA ALA A 51 13.10 4.79 -9.05
C ALA A 51 13.99 3.95 -9.98
N ILE A 52 13.60 3.80 -11.25
CA ILE A 52 14.42 3.13 -12.27
C ILE A 52 15.73 3.91 -12.49
N LEU A 53 15.65 5.24 -12.62
CA LEU A 53 16.83 6.10 -12.81
C LEU A 53 17.81 6.05 -11.62
N ASP A 54 17.30 5.88 -10.40
CA ASP A 54 18.13 5.70 -9.21
C ASP A 54 18.86 4.35 -9.21
N VAL A 55 18.19 3.28 -9.67
CA VAL A 55 18.80 1.95 -9.83
C VAL A 55 19.92 2.00 -10.87
N LEU A 56 19.66 2.61 -12.02
CA LEU A 56 20.66 2.80 -13.08
C LEU A 56 21.85 3.61 -12.57
N SER A 57 21.59 4.74 -11.91
CA SER A 57 22.67 5.59 -11.37
C SER A 57 23.56 4.82 -10.40
N LYS A 58 22.98 3.96 -9.55
CA LYS A 58 23.74 3.11 -8.63
C LYS A 58 24.59 2.09 -9.38
N GLU A 59 24.05 1.38 -10.36
CA GLU A 59 24.81 0.36 -11.12
C GLU A 59 25.94 1.00 -11.95
N MET A 60 25.74 2.19 -12.50
CA MET A 60 26.75 2.90 -13.30
C MET A 60 27.87 3.50 -12.46
N SER A 61 27.60 3.80 -11.19
CA SER A 61 28.60 4.30 -10.24
C SER A 61 29.47 3.18 -9.64
N GLN A 62 29.08 1.91 -9.80
CA GLN A 62 29.90 0.80 -9.34
C GLN A 62 31.04 0.56 -10.34
N PRO A 63 32.32 0.55 -9.90
CA PRO A 63 33.41 0.15 -10.76
C PRO A 63 33.16 -1.28 -11.23
N ALA A 64 33.45 -1.58 -12.50
CA ALA A 64 33.43 -2.94 -12.99
C ALA A 64 34.38 -3.77 -12.12
N SER A 65 33.85 -4.54 -11.16
CA SER A 65 34.69 -5.46 -10.40
C SER A 65 35.42 -6.34 -11.40
N PRO A 66 36.77 -6.40 -11.38
CA PRO A 66 37.49 -7.36 -12.17
C PRO A 66 37.01 -8.74 -11.70
N ALA A 67 36.67 -9.59 -12.65
CA ALA A 67 36.39 -10.98 -12.37
C ALA A 67 37.65 -11.60 -11.73
N SER A 68 37.68 -11.71 -10.39
CA SER A 68 38.62 -12.61 -9.73
C SER A 68 38.05 -14.02 -9.83
N PRO A 69 38.74 -14.96 -10.50
CA PRO A 69 38.37 -16.36 -10.44
C PRO A 69 38.57 -16.82 -8.99
N ARG A 70 37.48 -17.11 -8.28
CA ARG A 70 37.56 -17.77 -6.97
C ARG A 70 38.06 -19.20 -7.21
N SER A 71 39.37 -19.38 -7.09
CA SER A 71 39.98 -20.66 -6.74
C SER A 71 39.42 -21.07 -5.37
N MET A 72 38.71 -22.19 -5.34
CA MET A 72 38.34 -22.87 -4.10
C MET A 72 39.61 -23.50 -3.53
N HIS A 73 40.20 -22.87 -2.51
CA HIS A 73 41.18 -23.53 -1.65
C HIS A 73 40.71 -23.49 -0.21
N LEU A 74 40.33 -24.67 0.28
CA LEU A 74 40.09 -24.98 1.69
C LEU A 74 41.43 -24.90 2.45
N PRO A 75 41.45 -24.40 3.69
CA PRO A 75 42.63 -24.53 4.54
C PRO A 75 42.63 -25.89 5.22
N ILE A 76 43.57 -26.76 4.85
CA ILE A 76 43.99 -27.88 5.70
C ILE A 76 45.25 -27.44 6.43
N THR A 77 45.13 -27.43 7.75
CA THR A 77 46.18 -27.28 8.77
C THR A 77 47.28 -28.32 8.56
N GLY A 78 48.53 -27.88 8.50
CA GLY A 78 49.71 -28.75 8.55
C GLY A 78 50.62 -28.33 9.70
N GLU A 79 50.66 -29.14 10.75
CA GLU A 79 51.83 -29.26 11.62
C GLU A 79 52.29 -30.72 11.56
N THR A 80 53.50 -30.90 11.05
CA THR A 80 54.21 -32.18 10.96
C THR A 80 54.98 -32.44 12.25
N ARG A 81 54.79 -33.61 12.87
CA ARG A 81 55.83 -34.24 13.69
C ARG A 81 55.81 -35.77 13.56
N ILE A 82 56.98 -36.24 13.19
CA ILE A 82 57.54 -37.57 12.87
C ILE A 82 57.20 -38.70 13.89
N VAL A 83 57.00 -39.95 13.42
CA VAL A 83 57.75 -41.20 13.74
C VAL A 83 56.90 -42.49 13.59
N ASN A 84 57.41 -43.40 12.73
CA ASN A 84 57.35 -44.89 12.64
C ASN A 84 56.04 -45.71 12.72
N GLY A 85 55.93 -46.68 11.79
CA GLY A 85 55.51 -48.05 12.11
C GLY A 85 54.54 -48.77 11.15
N ASN A 86 55.11 -49.61 10.26
CA ASN A 86 54.65 -50.90 9.72
C ASN A 86 53.24 -51.19 9.12
N MET A 87 53.28 -51.86 7.95
CA MET A 87 52.45 -53.00 7.45
C MET A 87 50.93 -52.73 7.24
N ASP A 88 50.22 -53.19 6.21
CA ASP A 88 50.46 -54.20 5.16
C ASP A 88 49.36 -54.09 4.07
N SER A 89 49.68 -54.54 2.84
CA SER A 89 48.81 -55.14 1.80
C SER A 89 47.60 -54.43 1.12
N SER A 90 47.71 -54.38 -0.22
CA SER A 90 46.78 -54.07 -1.34
C SER A 90 45.59 -55.07 -1.51
N PRO A 91 44.81 -55.13 -2.63
CA PRO A 91 44.42 -54.13 -3.66
C PRO A 91 42.91 -54.16 -4.12
N SER A 92 42.54 -53.16 -4.94
CA SER A 92 41.65 -53.18 -6.14
C SER A 92 40.18 -53.65 -6.07
N SER A 93 39.26 -52.79 -6.54
CA SER A 93 38.35 -53.16 -7.64
C SER A 93 37.84 -51.93 -8.41
N SER A 94 37.86 -52.09 -9.74
CA SER A 94 37.47 -51.13 -10.76
C SER A 94 35.98 -51.26 -11.06
N GLY A 95 35.27 -50.13 -11.20
CA GLY A 95 33.86 -50.10 -11.63
C GLY A 95 33.56 -48.84 -12.42
N SER A 96 33.73 -48.91 -13.74
CA SER A 96 33.29 -47.91 -14.70
C SER A 96 31.77 -47.99 -14.90
N SER A 97 31.05 -46.89 -14.78
CA SER A 97 29.75 -46.71 -15.45
C SER A 97 29.48 -45.25 -15.78
N LEU A 98 29.18 -45.05 -17.06
CA LEU A 98 28.90 -43.81 -17.77
C LEU A 98 27.75 -43.03 -17.14
N ARG A 99 27.93 -41.73 -16.90
CA ARG A 99 26.84 -40.80 -16.57
C ARG A 99 26.68 -39.79 -17.70
N ILE A 100 25.54 -39.89 -18.37
CA ILE A 100 25.02 -38.95 -19.37
C ILE A 100 24.91 -37.55 -18.72
N GLN A 101 25.53 -36.54 -19.33
CA GLN A 101 25.34 -35.14 -18.95
C GLN A 101 24.07 -34.60 -19.64
N PRO A 102 23.17 -33.91 -18.92
CA PRO A 102 22.14 -33.10 -19.57
C PRO A 102 22.77 -31.82 -20.12
N ALA A 103 22.39 -31.46 -21.35
CA ALA A 103 22.82 -30.28 -22.07
C ALA A 103 22.56 -29.00 -21.26
N THR A 104 23.59 -28.18 -21.10
CA THR A 104 23.50 -26.85 -20.50
C THR A 104 23.10 -25.85 -21.59
N ASP A 105 21.98 -25.17 -21.34
CA ASP A 105 21.44 -24.10 -22.17
C ASP A 105 22.36 -22.85 -22.07
N PRO A 106 22.90 -22.28 -23.17
CA PRO A 106 23.95 -21.26 -23.08
C PRO A 106 23.47 -19.81 -22.84
N ALA A 107 22.19 -19.57 -22.53
CA ALA A 107 21.62 -18.22 -22.59
C ALA A 107 21.77 -17.34 -21.32
N PHE A 108 22.11 -17.88 -20.15
CA PHE A 108 22.01 -17.13 -18.88
C PHE A 108 23.30 -16.42 -18.39
N GLY A 109 24.36 -16.36 -19.21
CA GLY A 109 25.69 -15.95 -18.75
C GLY A 109 26.18 -14.55 -19.10
N ARG A 110 25.48 -13.75 -19.93
CA ARG A 110 25.97 -12.43 -20.31
C ARG A 110 25.56 -11.38 -19.28
N ARG A 111 26.54 -10.84 -18.56
CA ARG A 111 26.38 -9.61 -17.75
C ARG A 111 25.80 -8.53 -18.67
N ALA A 112 24.54 -8.15 -18.45
CA ALA A 112 23.92 -7.07 -19.20
C ALA A 112 24.72 -5.78 -18.96
N VAL A 113 25.38 -5.28 -20.00
CA VAL A 113 26.26 -4.10 -19.91
C VAL A 113 25.43 -2.86 -20.21
N LEU A 114 25.39 -1.92 -19.26
CA LEU A 114 24.75 -0.62 -19.49
C LEU A 114 25.49 0.13 -20.59
N THR A 115 24.76 0.54 -21.62
CA THR A 115 25.29 1.22 -22.81
C THR A 115 25.31 2.74 -22.65
N GLU A 116 25.91 3.45 -23.61
CA GLU A 116 25.85 4.92 -23.67
C GLU A 116 24.42 5.44 -23.89
N GLU A 117 23.55 4.65 -24.53
CA GLU A 117 22.13 4.99 -24.68
C GLU A 117 21.42 5.11 -23.33
N HIS A 118 21.76 4.25 -22.37
CA HIS A 118 21.25 4.35 -21.00
C HIS A 118 21.71 5.63 -20.29
N ARG A 119 22.95 6.10 -20.57
CA ARG A 119 23.46 7.38 -20.06
C ARG A 119 22.67 8.55 -20.66
N ASN A 120 22.40 8.49 -21.95
CA ASN A 120 21.64 9.52 -22.67
C ASN A 120 20.17 9.57 -22.19
N LEU A 121 19.49 8.42 -22.07
CA LEU A 121 18.15 8.33 -21.48
C LEU A 121 18.11 8.93 -20.08
N ARG A 122 19.08 8.56 -19.24
CA ARG A 122 19.19 9.11 -17.88
C ARG A 122 19.36 10.62 -17.87
N SER A 123 20.15 11.18 -18.80
CA SER A 123 20.39 12.62 -18.92
C SER A 123 19.11 13.38 -19.34
N ARG A 124 18.41 12.88 -20.36
CA ARG A 124 17.17 13.49 -20.87
C ARG A 124 16.04 13.45 -19.85
N LEU A 125 15.92 12.35 -19.11
CA LEU A 125 14.88 12.17 -18.09
C LEU A 125 15.19 12.88 -16.74
N GLN A 126 16.31 13.60 -16.61
CA GLN A 126 16.64 14.33 -15.36
C GLN A 126 15.58 15.37 -14.99
N LEU A 127 14.91 15.96 -15.98
CA LEU A 127 13.85 16.95 -15.77
C LEU A 127 12.69 16.39 -14.93
N LEU A 128 12.44 15.08 -15.00
CA LEU A 128 11.39 14.42 -14.21
C LEU A 128 11.64 14.49 -12.69
N ARG A 129 12.89 14.70 -12.24
CA ARG A 129 13.17 14.95 -10.82
C ARG A 129 12.62 16.31 -10.36
N ARG A 130 12.67 17.32 -11.22
CA ARG A 130 12.06 18.62 -10.95
C ARG A 130 10.53 18.50 -10.96
N VAL A 131 9.97 17.80 -11.96
CA VAL A 131 8.54 17.52 -12.04
C VAL A 131 8.03 16.84 -10.77
N GLN A 132 8.75 15.84 -10.24
CA GLN A 132 8.40 15.19 -8.99
C GLN A 132 8.31 16.19 -7.83
N LYS A 133 9.32 17.05 -7.66
CA LYS A 133 9.34 18.07 -6.60
C LYS A 133 8.19 19.06 -6.74
N ASP A 134 7.89 19.49 -7.96
CA ASP A 134 6.80 20.43 -8.24
C ASP A 134 5.43 19.79 -7.95
N LEU A 135 5.24 18.52 -8.30
CA LEU A 135 4.03 17.75 -7.95
C LEU A 135 3.90 17.53 -6.44
N GLU A 136 4.99 17.18 -5.74
CA GLU A 136 5.01 17.02 -4.29
C GLU A 136 4.67 18.32 -3.56
N ALA A 137 5.25 19.45 -4.00
CA ALA A 137 4.95 20.77 -3.45
C ALA A 137 3.48 21.17 -3.67
N ARG A 138 2.89 20.78 -4.81
CA ARG A 138 1.47 21.04 -5.12
C ARG A 138 0.52 20.19 -4.28
N LEU A 139 0.85 18.91 -4.10
CA LEU A 139 0.02 17.93 -3.38
C LEU A 139 0.19 18.01 -1.85
N GLY A 140 1.30 18.59 -1.38
CA GLY A 140 1.58 18.82 0.03
C GLY A 140 2.11 17.59 0.76
N SER A 141 1.99 17.59 2.09
CA SER A 141 2.63 16.60 2.97
C SER A 141 2.23 15.14 2.66
N ALA A 142 1.01 14.90 2.16
CA ALA A 142 0.53 13.57 1.77
C ALA A 142 1.33 12.94 0.62
N ALA A 143 2.09 13.74 -0.15
CA ALA A 143 2.99 13.24 -1.16
C ALA A 143 4.31 12.72 -0.57
N SER A 144 4.85 13.29 0.51
CA SER A 144 6.15 12.89 1.08
C SER A 144 6.15 11.45 1.60
N GLU A 145 7.27 10.73 1.42
CA GLU A 145 7.54 9.40 2.01
C GLU A 145 8.44 9.57 3.26
N LEU A 146 8.00 9.04 4.41
CA LEU A 146 8.81 8.90 5.64
C LEU A 146 8.91 7.41 5.97
N THR A 147 10.11 6.95 6.31
CA THR A 147 10.48 5.53 6.24
C THR A 147 11.16 4.98 7.51
N SER A 148 10.91 5.56 8.68
CA SER A 148 11.36 4.94 9.94
C SER A 148 10.49 5.32 11.12
N THR A 149 10.17 4.34 11.97
CA THR A 149 9.44 4.55 13.21
C THR A 149 9.95 3.59 14.28
N ASP A 150 10.23 4.08 15.49
CA ASP A 150 10.77 3.28 16.60
C ASP A 150 9.69 2.46 17.36
N VAL A 151 8.44 2.48 16.88
CA VAL A 151 7.31 1.80 17.54
C VAL A 151 7.26 0.33 17.12
N THR A 152 7.49 -0.57 18.08
CA THR A 152 7.58 -2.02 17.85
C THR A 152 6.26 -2.78 18.05
N THR A 153 5.28 -2.22 18.77
CA THR A 153 4.03 -2.93 19.11
C THR A 153 3.05 -2.98 17.94
N ALA A 154 2.54 -4.18 17.63
CA ALA A 154 1.55 -4.39 16.57
C ALA A 154 0.14 -3.88 16.96
N ALA A 155 -0.31 -4.12 18.19
CA ALA A 155 -1.62 -3.69 18.69
C ALA A 155 -1.43 -2.87 19.98
N PRO A 156 -1.21 -1.54 19.89
CA PRO A 156 -0.85 -0.72 21.05
C PRO A 156 -1.98 -0.48 22.06
N PHE A 157 -3.16 -1.03 21.81
CA PHE A 157 -4.38 -0.88 22.62
C PHE A 157 -4.73 -2.14 23.42
N VAL A 158 -3.83 -3.13 23.44
CA VAL A 158 -3.94 -4.32 24.31
C VAL A 158 -2.88 -4.16 25.39
N ASP A 159 -3.30 -4.04 26.66
CA ASP A 159 -2.37 -3.93 27.78
C ASP A 159 -1.37 -5.09 27.77
N PRO A 160 -0.07 -4.87 28.05
CA PRO A 160 0.86 -5.96 28.25
C PRO A 160 0.41 -6.79 29.46
N PRO A 161 0.61 -8.13 29.47
CA PRO A 161 0.28 -8.94 30.62
C PRO A 161 1.06 -8.43 31.84
N LEU A 162 0.31 -8.12 32.90
CA LEU A 162 0.81 -7.74 34.21
C LEU A 162 1.90 -8.72 34.65
N SER A 163 3.14 -8.25 34.72
CA SER A 163 4.18 -8.91 35.52
C SER A 163 3.91 -8.58 36.98
N PRO A 164 4.01 -9.53 37.93
CA PRO A 164 3.64 -9.28 39.32
C PRO A 164 4.65 -8.33 39.96
N ALA A 165 4.20 -7.12 40.31
CA ALA A 165 5.01 -6.15 41.02
C ALA A 165 5.20 -6.60 42.49
N LEU A 166 6.47 -6.76 42.89
CA LEU A 166 6.88 -6.80 44.28
C LEU A 166 6.56 -5.46 44.95
N ASN A 167 6.03 -5.55 46.17
CA ASN A 167 5.71 -4.44 47.07
C ASN A 167 6.85 -3.43 47.22
N GLY A 168 6.50 -2.15 47.19
CA GLY A 168 7.38 -1.06 47.57
C GLY A 168 6.67 0.28 47.48
N THR A 169 6.18 0.76 48.61
CA THR A 169 5.69 2.13 48.83
C THR A 169 6.80 3.14 48.55
N ALA A 170 6.65 3.98 47.54
CA ALA A 170 7.45 5.19 47.36
C ALA A 170 6.64 6.27 46.64
N GLU A 171 6.74 7.48 47.18
CA GLU A 171 5.94 8.66 46.92
C GLU A 171 6.05 9.18 45.47
N LEU A 172 4.94 9.76 45.00
CA LEU A 172 4.75 10.37 43.69
C LEU A 172 5.65 11.59 43.49
N GLN A 173 6.72 11.45 42.69
CA GLN A 173 7.30 12.58 41.96
C GLN A 173 6.78 12.60 40.51
N PRO A 174 6.41 13.77 39.96
CA PRO A 174 5.89 13.87 38.60
C PRO A 174 7.02 13.63 37.58
N ASN A 175 6.91 12.51 36.86
CA ASN A 175 7.83 12.11 35.80
C ASN A 175 7.69 13.06 34.58
N PRO A 176 8.75 13.74 34.11
CA PRO A 176 8.70 14.69 32.99
C PRO A 176 8.56 14.03 31.61
N HIS A 177 8.44 12.70 31.54
CA HIS A 177 8.30 11.93 30.30
C HIS A 177 6.88 11.45 29.97
N ARG A 178 5.84 12.07 30.56
CA ARG A 178 4.47 11.84 30.07
C ARG A 178 4.32 12.51 28.70
N PRO A 179 4.08 11.77 27.60
CA PRO A 179 3.85 12.41 26.32
C PRO A 179 2.57 13.26 26.42
N ARG A 180 2.76 14.55 26.10
CA ARG A 180 1.70 15.56 26.00
C ARG A 180 0.59 15.09 25.08
N GLU A 181 -0.63 15.45 25.46
CA GLU A 181 -1.89 15.25 24.75
C GLU A 181 -1.73 15.34 23.22
N PHE A 182 -2.17 14.28 22.53
CA PHE A 182 -2.10 14.17 21.07
C PHE A 182 -3.20 15.03 20.44
N PHE A 183 -2.81 16.10 19.76
CA PHE A 183 -3.70 16.81 18.85
C PHE A 183 -3.92 15.99 17.57
N VAL A 184 -5.13 15.47 17.39
CA VAL A 184 -5.59 14.92 16.11
C VAL A 184 -5.93 16.10 15.20
N ARG A 185 -5.04 16.42 14.25
CA ARG A 185 -5.36 17.34 13.15
C ARG A 185 -5.95 16.54 12.00
N SER A 186 -7.22 16.75 11.69
CA SER A 186 -7.87 16.25 10.48
C SER A 186 -7.17 16.86 9.25
N ASN A 187 -6.19 16.14 8.68
CA ASN A 187 -5.41 16.63 7.55
C ASN A 187 -6.14 16.32 6.23
N THR A 188 -7.06 17.19 5.83
CA THR A 188 -7.63 17.22 4.46
C THR A 188 -6.67 17.84 3.43
N GLY A 189 -5.36 17.85 3.71
CA GLY A 189 -4.38 18.70 3.03
C GLY A 189 -4.32 18.52 1.52
N TRP A 190 -4.39 17.28 1.03
CA TRP A 190 -4.36 16.99 -0.40
C TRP A 190 -5.70 17.27 -1.09
N LYS A 191 -6.85 16.93 -0.47
CA LYS A 191 -8.18 17.32 -0.99
C LYS A 191 -8.33 18.83 -1.07
N THR A 192 -7.87 19.57 -0.06
CA THR A 192 -7.83 21.03 -0.07
C THR A 192 -6.90 21.56 -1.16
N ALA A 193 -5.80 20.85 -1.46
CA ALA A 193 -4.92 21.18 -2.57
C ALA A 193 -5.59 20.89 -3.93
N LEU A 194 -6.36 19.81 -4.05
CA LEU A 194 -7.12 19.42 -5.23
C LEU A 194 -8.35 20.31 -5.49
N ASP A 195 -9.07 20.71 -4.44
CA ASP A 195 -10.19 21.65 -4.51
C ASP A 195 -9.76 23.01 -5.05
N LYS A 196 -8.49 23.40 -4.82
CA LYS A 196 -7.88 24.59 -5.40
C LYS A 196 -7.51 24.44 -6.88
N VAL A 197 -7.51 23.21 -7.41
CA VAL A 197 -7.20 22.87 -8.81
C VAL A 197 -8.46 22.58 -9.62
N ARG A 198 -9.64 22.40 -8.98
CA ARG A 198 -10.93 22.20 -9.65
C ARG A 198 -11.19 23.27 -10.74
N PRO A 199 -11.46 22.87 -11.99
CA PRO A 199 -12.11 23.75 -12.95
C PRO A 199 -13.54 23.96 -12.47
N ARG A 200 -13.89 25.17 -12.02
CA ARG A 200 -15.31 25.54 -11.89
C ARG A 200 -15.89 25.62 -13.31
N LEU A 201 -16.43 24.52 -13.81
CA LEU A 201 -17.42 24.56 -14.89
C LEU A 201 -18.65 25.25 -14.28
N SER A 202 -18.86 26.52 -14.64
CA SER A 202 -20.08 27.22 -14.24
C SER A 202 -21.25 26.62 -15.02
N ILE A 203 -21.99 25.72 -14.39
CA ILE A 203 -23.39 25.49 -14.75
C ILE A 203 -24.20 26.42 -13.86
N ASN A 204 -24.83 27.41 -14.50
CA ASN A 204 -25.76 28.34 -13.89
C ASN A 204 -26.94 27.57 -13.29
N THR A 205 -26.90 27.31 -11.99
CA THR A 205 -28.10 27.18 -11.16
C THR A 205 -28.07 28.28 -10.13
N ARG A 206 -28.46 29.49 -10.56
CA ARG A 206 -28.95 30.51 -9.64
C ARG A 206 -30.27 29.99 -9.07
N SER A 207 -30.23 29.40 -7.88
CA SER A 207 -31.41 29.36 -7.02
C SER A 207 -31.75 30.80 -6.64
N SER A 208 -32.91 31.24 -7.11
CA SER A 208 -33.56 32.49 -6.78
C SER A 208 -34.04 32.41 -5.33
N GLU A 209 -33.23 32.87 -4.38
CA GLU A 209 -33.66 33.26 -3.04
C GLU A 209 -32.47 33.95 -2.37
N ASP A 210 -32.48 35.29 -2.43
CA ASP A 210 -31.83 36.22 -1.48
C ASP A 210 -31.90 37.64 -2.07
N LEU A 211 -33.12 38.18 -2.09
CA LEU A 211 -33.33 39.63 -2.12
C LEU A 211 -33.44 40.08 -0.67
N ASN A 212 -32.38 40.68 -0.12
CA ASN A 212 -32.36 42.01 0.52
C ASN A 212 -31.06 42.19 1.31
N GLY A 213 -30.31 43.26 1.04
CA GLY A 213 -29.08 43.53 1.80
C GLY A 213 -28.20 44.59 1.17
N ASN A 214 -28.70 45.82 1.12
CA ASN A 214 -27.96 46.99 0.69
C ASN A 214 -26.87 47.33 1.73
N PHE A 215 -25.62 46.94 1.51
CA PHE A 215 -24.47 47.43 2.26
C PHE A 215 -23.32 47.79 1.30
N ARG A 216 -23.09 49.11 1.14
CA ARG A 216 -21.86 49.66 0.56
C ARG A 216 -20.76 49.50 1.61
N GLY A 217 -19.72 48.72 1.31
CA GLY A 217 -18.53 48.58 2.14
C GLY A 217 -17.37 47.96 1.34
N ASP A 218 -16.24 48.65 1.36
CA ASP A 218 -14.92 48.38 0.76
C ASP A 218 -14.66 47.07 0.00
N ALA A 219 -14.24 47.24 -1.27
CA ALA A 219 -13.66 46.18 -2.08
C ALA A 219 -12.25 45.82 -1.57
N GLN A 220 -12.17 44.71 -0.83
CA GLN A 220 -10.94 44.09 -0.36
C GLN A 220 -10.07 43.56 -1.53
N PRO A 221 -8.73 43.78 -1.54
CA PRO A 221 -7.83 43.38 -2.63
C PRO A 221 -7.57 41.86 -2.75
N GLU A 222 -8.11 41.05 -1.84
CA GLU A 222 -7.83 39.60 -1.77
C GLU A 222 -8.34 38.80 -2.97
N ALA A 223 -9.44 39.22 -3.59
CA ALA A 223 -10.05 38.51 -4.73
C ALA A 223 -9.14 38.51 -5.97
N GLY A 224 -8.41 39.59 -6.22
CA GLY A 224 -7.47 39.71 -7.35
C GLY A 224 -6.22 38.85 -7.18
N MET A 225 -5.69 38.79 -5.96
CA MET A 225 -4.51 37.99 -5.63
C MET A 225 -4.79 36.48 -5.72
N ARG A 226 -5.98 36.04 -5.30
CA ARG A 226 -6.44 34.64 -5.44
C ARG A 226 -6.62 34.23 -6.90
N LYS A 227 -7.14 35.10 -7.77
CA LYS A 227 -7.28 34.82 -9.22
C LYS A 227 -5.93 34.68 -9.92
N ARG A 228 -4.95 35.56 -9.65
CA ARG A 228 -3.59 35.46 -10.22
C ARG A 228 -2.86 34.20 -9.73
N SER A 229 -3.01 33.86 -8.45
CA SER A 229 -2.45 32.62 -7.87
C SER A 229 -3.03 31.35 -8.51
N MET A 230 -4.36 31.31 -8.75
CA MET A 230 -5.02 30.19 -9.42
C MET A 230 -4.58 30.04 -10.89
N LYS A 231 -4.47 31.16 -11.63
CA LYS A 231 -3.99 31.14 -13.01
C LYS A 231 -2.58 30.55 -13.11
N ARG A 232 -1.65 31.04 -12.29
CA ARG A 232 -0.28 30.53 -12.20
C ARG A 232 -0.23 29.03 -11.85
N ARG A 233 -1.11 28.55 -10.97
CA ARG A 233 -1.19 27.12 -10.60
C ARG A 233 -1.70 26.21 -11.72
N ARG A 234 -2.57 26.73 -12.59
CA ARG A 234 -3.03 26.02 -13.80
C ARG A 234 -1.92 25.95 -14.84
N GLU A 235 -1.27 27.08 -15.10
CA GLU A 235 -0.11 27.17 -16.00
C GLU A 235 0.99 26.18 -15.60
N ILE A 236 1.35 26.10 -14.31
CA ILE A 236 2.33 25.11 -13.80
C ILE A 236 1.82 23.67 -13.99
N GLY A 237 0.52 23.43 -13.84
CA GLY A 237 -0.06 22.10 -13.99
C GLY A 237 -0.09 21.60 -15.43
N ASP A 238 -0.23 22.52 -16.38
CA ASP A 238 -0.17 22.22 -17.80
C ASP A 238 1.30 22.08 -18.25
N GLU A 239 2.20 22.95 -17.77
CA GLU A 239 3.66 22.82 -17.99
C GLU A 239 4.20 21.46 -17.50
N ILE A 240 3.78 20.99 -16.32
CA ILE A 240 4.13 19.65 -15.83
C ILE A 240 3.64 18.56 -16.78
N THR A 241 2.42 18.70 -17.30
CA THR A 241 1.83 17.71 -18.21
C THR A 241 2.57 17.69 -19.54
N ASP A 242 2.96 18.86 -20.04
CA ASP A 242 3.73 19.02 -21.27
C ASP A 242 5.12 18.37 -21.13
N ILE A 243 5.84 18.62 -20.02
CA ILE A 243 7.15 18.00 -19.78
C ILE A 243 7.05 16.46 -19.73
N ILE A 244 6.01 15.93 -19.08
CA ILE A 244 5.79 14.47 -19.02
C ILE A 244 5.49 13.92 -20.42
N ALA A 245 4.68 14.63 -21.21
CA ALA A 245 4.35 14.22 -22.58
C ALA A 245 5.58 14.27 -23.50
N ASP A 246 6.44 15.28 -23.37
CA ASP A 246 7.69 15.40 -24.13
C ASP A 246 8.68 14.27 -23.79
N CYS A 247 8.66 13.80 -22.55
CA CYS A 247 9.48 12.67 -22.08
C CYS A 247 8.87 11.29 -22.43
N ARG A 248 7.70 11.20 -23.07
CA ARG A 248 6.96 9.93 -23.26
C ARG A 248 7.80 8.83 -23.90
N GLU A 249 8.42 9.12 -25.04
CA GLU A 249 9.18 8.12 -25.81
C GLU A 249 10.42 7.65 -25.02
N ASP A 250 11.03 8.54 -24.23
CA ASP A 250 12.18 8.22 -23.40
C ASP A 250 11.80 7.38 -22.18
N ILE A 251 10.64 7.68 -21.57
CA ILE A 251 10.09 6.86 -20.48
C ILE A 251 9.73 5.46 -21.03
N ARG A 252 9.13 5.37 -22.22
CA ARG A 252 8.81 4.09 -22.87
C ARG A 252 10.09 3.30 -23.15
N ALA A 253 11.06 3.91 -23.81
CA ALA A 253 12.34 3.27 -24.12
C ALA A 253 13.06 2.77 -22.87
N LEU A 254 13.00 3.53 -21.76
CA LEU A 254 13.55 3.11 -20.48
C LEU A 254 12.83 1.88 -19.90
N TRP A 255 11.49 1.83 -19.99
CA TRP A 255 10.69 0.76 -19.40
C TRP A 255 10.76 -0.54 -20.20
N THR A 256 10.79 -0.45 -21.54
CA THR A 256 10.81 -1.62 -22.44
C THR A 256 12.21 -2.18 -22.67
N ASP A 257 13.24 -1.61 -22.07
CA ASP A 257 14.62 -2.06 -22.25
C ASP A 257 14.92 -3.34 -21.44
N ASP A 258 15.40 -4.38 -22.13
CA ASP A 258 15.68 -5.70 -21.53
C ASP A 258 16.79 -5.67 -20.48
N VAL A 259 17.79 -4.78 -20.63
CA VAL A 259 18.89 -4.61 -19.68
C VAL A 259 18.37 -3.95 -18.41
N VAL A 260 17.53 -2.93 -18.53
CA VAL A 260 16.84 -2.28 -17.41
C VAL A 260 15.96 -3.29 -16.68
N HIS A 261 15.13 -4.05 -17.39
CA HIS A 261 14.26 -5.06 -16.79
C HIS A 261 15.07 -6.13 -16.04
N SER A 262 16.13 -6.66 -16.67
CA SER A 262 17.05 -7.62 -16.03
C SER A 262 17.71 -7.05 -14.76
N LEU A 263 18.05 -5.76 -14.77
CA LEU A 263 18.61 -5.07 -13.62
C LEU A 263 17.60 -4.90 -12.48
N LEU A 264 16.33 -4.57 -12.79
CA LEU A 264 15.26 -4.47 -11.81
C LEU A 264 15.01 -5.81 -11.12
N VAL A 265 14.96 -6.91 -11.90
CA VAL A 265 14.87 -8.28 -11.37
C VAL A 265 16.06 -8.61 -10.46
N LYS A 266 17.29 -8.31 -10.90
CA LYS A 266 18.52 -8.50 -10.10
C LYS A 266 18.48 -7.73 -8.78
N ARG A 267 17.89 -6.53 -8.77
CA ARG A 267 17.73 -5.70 -7.56
C ARG A 267 16.48 -6.05 -6.73
N LYS A 268 15.72 -7.07 -7.13
CA LYS A 268 14.45 -7.48 -6.50
C LYS A 268 13.45 -6.33 -6.43
N LEU A 269 13.46 -5.44 -7.41
CA LEU A 269 12.53 -4.32 -7.53
C LEU A 269 11.43 -4.69 -8.53
N ARG A 270 10.26 -5.05 -8.01
CA ARG A 270 9.06 -5.34 -8.80
C ARG A 270 8.13 -4.13 -8.75
N LEU A 271 8.31 -3.21 -9.70
CA LEU A 271 7.50 -2.00 -9.78
C LEU A 271 6.04 -2.31 -10.10
N GLU A 272 5.79 -3.36 -10.89
CA GLU A 272 4.45 -3.84 -11.26
C GLU A 272 3.58 -4.23 -10.06
N ASP A 273 4.20 -4.76 -9.00
CA ASP A 273 3.53 -5.15 -7.76
C ASP A 273 3.27 -3.95 -6.82
N THR A 274 3.82 -2.78 -7.17
CA THR A 274 3.71 -1.57 -6.36
C THR A 274 2.40 -0.85 -6.67
N PRO A 275 1.58 -0.47 -5.66
CA PRO A 275 0.35 0.27 -5.94
C PRO A 275 0.65 1.65 -6.53
N GLY A 276 -0.14 2.07 -7.51
CA GLY A 276 0.14 3.25 -8.32
C GLY A 276 1.10 2.99 -9.49
N PHE A 277 1.22 1.73 -9.92
CA PHE A 277 1.98 1.39 -11.12
C PHE A 277 1.22 1.79 -12.40
N PHE A 278 1.89 2.55 -13.26
CA PHE A 278 1.35 3.17 -14.47
C PHE A 278 2.29 3.09 -15.68
N LEU A 279 3.43 2.38 -15.57
CA LEU A 279 4.41 2.32 -16.67
C LEU A 279 3.88 1.52 -17.88
N ASP A 280 2.93 0.60 -17.69
CA ASP A 280 2.28 -0.08 -18.82
C ASP A 280 1.28 0.84 -19.57
N ASP A 281 0.87 1.94 -18.95
CA ASP A 281 -0.11 2.90 -19.46
C ASP A 281 0.55 4.20 -20.00
N ILE A 282 1.88 4.22 -20.20
CA ILE A 282 2.65 5.42 -20.59
C ILE A 282 2.01 6.12 -21.79
N ASP A 283 1.62 5.36 -22.82
CA ASP A 283 1.14 5.92 -24.09
C ASP A 283 -0.15 6.72 -23.95
N ARG A 284 -0.95 6.37 -22.95
CA ARG A 284 -2.20 7.04 -22.62
C ARG A 284 -1.99 8.16 -21.61
N ILE A 285 -1.17 7.94 -20.58
CA ILE A 285 -1.00 8.85 -19.44
C ILE A 285 -0.05 10.01 -19.77
N ALA A 286 1.05 9.76 -20.48
CA ALA A 286 2.02 10.78 -20.87
C ALA A 286 1.59 11.51 -22.14
N THR A 287 0.38 12.07 -22.12
CA THR A 287 -0.18 12.87 -23.22
C THR A 287 -0.77 14.18 -22.70
N GLN A 288 -0.74 15.24 -23.52
CA GLN A 288 -1.26 16.56 -23.15
C GLN A 288 -2.76 16.52 -22.82
N GLY A 289 -3.53 15.70 -23.55
CA GLY A 289 -4.97 15.51 -23.38
C GLY A 289 -5.37 14.48 -22.34
N TYR A 290 -4.45 14.00 -21.50
CA TYR A 290 -4.74 12.91 -20.57
C TYR A 290 -5.85 13.28 -19.57
N VAL A 291 -6.89 12.43 -19.53
CA VAL A 291 -7.99 12.47 -18.55
C VAL A 291 -8.00 11.15 -17.76
N PRO A 292 -7.91 11.20 -16.42
CA PRO A 292 -7.93 10.00 -15.58
C PRO A 292 -9.18 9.15 -15.77
N SER A 293 -9.04 7.84 -15.98
CA SER A 293 -10.14 6.87 -15.91
C SER A 293 -10.51 6.53 -14.46
N ASP A 294 -11.67 5.90 -14.23
CA ASP A 294 -12.05 5.43 -12.89
C ASP A 294 -11.01 4.43 -12.35
N ASP A 295 -10.50 3.55 -13.21
CA ASP A 295 -9.45 2.59 -12.90
C ASP A 295 -8.12 3.28 -12.52
N ASP A 296 -7.74 4.34 -13.23
CA ASP A 296 -6.53 5.11 -12.89
C ASP A 296 -6.64 5.69 -11.49
N VAL A 297 -7.80 6.27 -11.16
CA VAL A 297 -8.02 6.86 -9.84
C VAL A 297 -7.98 5.77 -8.77
N VAL A 298 -8.59 4.61 -8.99
CA VAL A 298 -8.57 3.48 -8.03
C VAL A 298 -7.15 3.01 -7.77
N ARG A 299 -6.33 2.85 -8.81
CA ARG A 299 -4.92 2.43 -8.72
C ARG A 299 -3.99 3.50 -8.14
N ALA A 300 -4.29 4.78 -8.32
CA ALA A 300 -3.45 5.88 -7.88
C ALA A 300 -3.17 5.83 -6.37
N ARG A 301 -1.92 6.11 -5.96
CA ARG A 301 -1.50 5.99 -4.56
C ARG A 301 -1.02 7.34 -4.02
N LEU A 302 -1.75 7.85 -3.05
CA LEU A 302 -1.25 8.84 -2.09
C LEU A 302 -1.13 8.19 -0.71
N ARG A 303 -0.15 8.62 0.07
CA ARG A 303 0.00 8.12 1.43
C ARG A 303 -1.04 8.79 2.34
N THR A 304 -1.85 7.98 3.04
CA THR A 304 -2.69 8.47 4.12
C THR A 304 -1.78 8.90 5.28
N LEU A 305 -1.90 10.16 5.71
CA LEU A 305 -1.25 10.69 6.90
C LEU A 305 -2.28 10.86 8.01
N GLY A 306 -2.03 10.26 9.16
CA GLY A 306 -2.91 10.35 10.32
C GLY A 306 -4.26 9.67 10.08
N VAL A 307 -5.33 10.34 10.49
CA VAL A 307 -6.71 9.89 10.31
C VAL A 307 -7.43 10.85 9.35
N GLN A 308 -8.09 10.30 8.34
CA GLN A 308 -8.91 11.05 7.39
C GLN A 308 -10.37 10.61 7.46
N GLU A 309 -11.27 11.58 7.52
CA GLU A 309 -12.71 11.36 7.50
C GLU A 309 -13.26 11.52 6.07
N HIS A 310 -14.06 10.55 5.64
CA HIS A 310 -14.72 10.54 4.34
C HIS A 310 -16.24 10.44 4.54
N ARG A 311 -16.94 11.52 4.23
CA ARG A 311 -18.39 11.57 4.22
C ARG A 311 -18.92 11.12 2.87
N LEU A 312 -19.69 10.05 2.87
CA LEU A 312 -20.31 9.48 1.69
C LEU A 312 -21.82 9.67 1.76
N LYS A 313 -22.33 10.56 0.91
CA LYS A 313 -23.76 10.75 0.74
C LYS A 313 -24.25 9.84 -0.38
N PHE A 314 -25.23 8.99 -0.06
CA PHE A 314 -25.75 8.00 -0.98
C PHE A 314 -26.61 8.70 -2.04
N GLU A 315 -26.24 8.53 -3.31
CA GLU A 315 -26.89 9.22 -4.43
C GLU A 315 -28.01 8.39 -5.08
N ARG A 316 -27.96 7.06 -4.92
CA ARG A 316 -28.84 6.09 -5.59
C ARG A 316 -29.30 5.01 -4.61
N GLY A 317 -30.37 4.30 -4.97
CA GLY A 317 -30.95 3.20 -4.17
C GLY A 317 -32.01 3.67 -3.16
N SER A 318 -32.56 2.72 -2.39
CA SER A 318 -33.58 2.96 -1.34
C SER A 318 -33.05 3.83 -0.19
N GLU A 319 -31.73 3.88 -0.02
CA GLU A 319 -31.02 4.65 1.00
C GLU A 319 -30.56 6.03 0.51
N LYS A 320 -31.06 6.51 -0.64
CA LYS A 320 -30.70 7.82 -1.18
C LYS A 320 -30.85 8.91 -0.12
N GLY A 321 -29.80 9.72 0.05
CA GLY A 321 -29.74 10.79 1.03
C GLY A 321 -29.16 10.39 2.39
N ARG A 322 -28.99 9.08 2.68
CA ARG A 322 -28.23 8.65 3.86
C ARG A 322 -26.76 9.03 3.72
N GLU A 323 -26.14 9.27 4.87
CA GLU A 323 -24.72 9.58 4.97
C GLU A 323 -24.00 8.50 5.77
N TRP A 324 -22.88 8.03 5.24
CA TRP A 324 -21.90 7.21 5.93
C TRP A 324 -20.63 8.01 6.17
N ILE A 325 -20.02 7.78 7.32
CA ILE A 325 -18.71 8.34 7.67
C ILE A 325 -17.70 7.21 7.69
N LEU A 326 -16.69 7.31 6.84
CA LEU A 326 -15.59 6.36 6.75
C LEU A 326 -14.33 7.00 7.30
N TYR A 327 -13.73 6.38 8.30
CA TYR A 327 -12.43 6.80 8.84
C TYR A 327 -11.30 5.97 8.20
N ASP A 328 -10.42 6.62 7.45
CA ASP A 328 -9.14 6.07 6.95
C ASP A 328 -8.04 6.36 7.96
N VAL A 329 -7.60 5.32 8.65
CA VAL A 329 -6.54 5.43 9.67
C VAL A 329 -5.23 4.86 9.14
N GLY A 330 -4.11 5.56 9.41
CA GLY A 330 -2.77 5.08 9.07
C GLY A 330 -2.50 3.66 9.59
N GLY A 331 -1.96 2.80 8.72
CA GLY A 331 -1.74 1.37 9.00
C GLY A 331 -0.39 0.99 9.60
N SER A 332 0.58 1.91 9.57
CA SER A 332 1.90 1.70 10.18
C SER A 332 1.78 1.60 11.70
N ARG A 333 2.68 0.85 12.34
CA ARG A 333 2.67 0.66 13.80
C ARG A 333 2.62 1.97 14.58
N SER A 334 3.37 2.97 14.13
CA SER A 334 3.39 4.33 14.68
C SER A 334 2.05 5.06 14.69
N CYS A 335 1.12 4.70 13.80
CA CYS A 335 -0.18 5.37 13.68
C CYS A 335 -1.30 4.62 14.42
N ARG A 336 -1.06 3.40 14.91
CA ARG A 336 -2.11 2.55 15.49
C ARG A 336 -2.64 3.06 16.83
N ALA A 337 -1.84 3.80 17.60
CA ALA A 337 -2.28 4.43 18.85
C ALA A 337 -3.35 5.51 18.60
N ALA A 338 -3.33 6.15 17.43
CA ALA A 338 -4.31 7.17 17.05
C ALA A 338 -5.70 6.59 16.74
N TRP A 339 -5.86 5.26 16.75
CA TRP A 339 -7.13 4.62 16.42
C TRP A 339 -8.12 4.64 17.59
N TYR A 340 -7.63 4.57 18.83
CA TYR A 340 -8.45 4.42 20.04
C TYR A 340 -9.54 5.50 20.20
N PRO A 341 -9.27 6.80 19.93
CA PRO A 341 -10.29 7.85 20.03
C PRO A 341 -11.49 7.67 19.08
N PHE A 342 -11.36 6.82 18.05
CA PHE A 342 -12.41 6.55 17.09
C PHE A 342 -13.14 5.22 17.39
N PHE A 343 -12.85 4.53 18.49
CA PHE A 343 -13.53 3.27 18.80
C PHE A 343 -14.92 3.49 19.42
N ASP A 344 -15.20 4.72 19.83
CA ASP A 344 -16.50 5.10 20.35
C ASP A 344 -17.48 5.38 19.20
N ASP A 345 -18.74 4.94 19.35
CA ASP A 345 -19.83 5.13 18.38
C ASP A 345 -19.56 4.65 16.93
N ILE A 346 -18.83 3.55 16.76
CA ILE A 346 -18.63 2.90 15.46
C ILE A 346 -19.52 1.67 15.29
N ASN A 347 -20.02 1.45 14.07
CA ASN A 347 -20.92 0.33 13.80
C ASN A 347 -20.18 -0.87 13.24
N ALA A 348 -19.19 -0.62 12.40
CA ALA A 348 -18.42 -1.68 11.77
C ALA A 348 -16.94 -1.31 11.57
N ILE A 349 -16.09 -2.32 11.61
CA ILE A 349 -14.69 -2.24 11.19
C ILE A 349 -14.51 -3.15 9.98
N ILE A 350 -13.99 -2.58 8.89
CA ILE A 350 -13.51 -3.34 7.74
C ILE A 350 -11.99 -3.45 7.87
N PHE A 351 -11.52 -4.63 8.24
CA PHE A 351 -10.10 -4.96 8.32
C PHE A 351 -9.62 -5.57 7.00
N LEU A 352 -8.69 -4.92 6.32
CA LEU A 352 -8.02 -5.45 5.14
C LEU A 352 -6.71 -6.12 5.53
N ALA A 353 -6.64 -7.42 5.28
CA ALA A 353 -5.44 -8.21 5.42
C ALA A 353 -4.90 -8.53 4.01
N PRO A 354 -3.76 -7.95 3.57
CA PRO A 354 -3.15 -8.38 2.31
C PRO A 354 -2.59 -9.79 2.48
N ILE A 355 -3.24 -10.79 1.88
CA ILE A 355 -2.80 -12.19 2.02
C ILE A 355 -1.61 -12.54 1.13
N SER A 356 -1.29 -11.68 0.15
CA SER A 356 -0.15 -11.87 -0.75
C SER A 356 1.21 -11.64 -0.07
N CYS A 357 1.27 -11.04 1.12
CA CYS A 357 2.52 -10.66 1.79
C CYS A 357 3.04 -11.72 2.77
N PHE A 358 2.60 -12.98 2.63
CA PHE A 358 2.94 -14.09 3.50
C PHE A 358 4.46 -14.41 3.54
N ASP A 359 5.21 -13.98 2.54
CA ASP A 359 6.66 -14.12 2.37
C ASP A 359 7.43 -12.79 2.58
N GLU A 360 6.75 -11.73 2.98
CA GLU A 360 7.32 -10.38 3.11
C GLU A 360 7.52 -9.98 4.58
N SER A 361 8.59 -9.22 4.86
CA SER A 361 8.83 -8.59 6.16
C SER A 361 8.33 -7.15 6.22
N LEU A 362 8.02 -6.64 7.40
CA LEU A 362 7.64 -5.23 7.58
C LEU A 362 8.79 -4.30 7.16
N VAL A 363 8.42 -3.11 6.69
CA VAL A 363 9.40 -2.05 6.35
C VAL A 363 10.01 -1.50 7.64
N GLU A 364 9.20 -1.37 8.68
CA GLU A 364 9.57 -0.86 9.99
C GLU A 364 10.44 -1.84 10.79
N ASP A 365 10.18 -3.14 10.65
CA ASP A 365 10.93 -4.21 11.32
C ASP A 365 11.08 -5.44 10.42
N ARG A 366 12.28 -5.59 9.83
CA ARG A 366 12.58 -6.69 8.89
C ARG A 366 12.62 -8.07 9.54
N ARG A 367 12.52 -8.18 10.87
CA ARG A 367 12.46 -9.46 11.58
C ARG A 367 11.04 -10.02 11.64
N VAL A 368 10.04 -9.18 11.40
CA VAL A 368 8.64 -9.55 11.55
C VAL A 368 7.98 -9.71 10.18
N ASN A 369 7.33 -10.84 9.97
CA ASN A 369 6.52 -11.09 8.79
C ASN A 369 5.28 -10.18 8.78
N ARG A 370 4.92 -9.63 7.62
CA ARG A 370 3.81 -8.68 7.46
C ARG A 370 2.44 -9.30 7.77
N LEU A 371 2.24 -10.55 7.39
CA LEU A 371 0.98 -11.23 7.59
C LEU A 371 0.82 -11.67 9.06
N ASP A 372 1.90 -12.07 9.71
CA ASP A 372 1.89 -12.32 11.17
C ASP A 372 1.56 -11.05 11.97
N ASP A 373 2.11 -9.89 11.58
CA ASP A 373 1.72 -8.60 12.17
C ASP A 373 0.22 -8.31 11.98
N SER A 374 -0.33 -8.65 10.81
CA SER A 374 -1.77 -8.51 10.51
C SER A 374 -2.64 -9.45 11.36
N LEU A 375 -2.21 -10.69 11.57
CA LEU A 375 -2.88 -11.67 12.46
C LEU A 375 -2.86 -11.19 13.92
N LEU A 376 -1.72 -10.68 14.39
CA LEU A 376 -1.58 -10.14 15.75
C LEU A 376 -2.45 -8.89 15.95
N LEU A 377 -2.50 -8.02 14.95
CA LEU A 377 -3.37 -6.85 14.96
C LEU A 377 -4.85 -7.25 15.00
N TRP A 378 -5.27 -8.21 14.16
CA TRP A 378 -6.64 -8.73 14.18
C TRP A 378 -7.01 -9.35 15.53
N LYS A 379 -6.10 -10.13 16.14
CA LYS A 379 -6.29 -10.67 17.49
C LYS A 379 -6.59 -9.56 18.49
N GLY A 380 -5.79 -8.49 18.48
CA GLY A 380 -6.02 -7.33 19.34
C GLY A 380 -7.39 -6.69 19.12
N LEU A 381 -7.83 -6.54 17.87
CA LEU A 381 -9.16 -6.00 17.55
C LEU A 381 -10.29 -6.87 18.10
N CYS A 382 -10.16 -8.19 17.95
CA CYS A 382 -11.15 -9.14 18.47
C CYS A 382 -11.26 -9.04 19.99
N SER A 383 -10.14 -8.94 20.69
CA SER A 383 -10.08 -8.86 22.16
C SER A 383 -10.48 -7.52 22.77
N CYS A 384 -10.67 -6.47 21.97
CA CYS A 384 -10.92 -5.14 22.50
C CYS A 384 -12.35 -5.01 23.07
N PRO A 385 -12.52 -4.70 24.37
CA PRO A 385 -13.85 -4.58 24.99
C PRO A 385 -14.69 -3.43 24.43
N LEU A 386 -14.04 -2.31 24.06
CA LEU A 386 -14.71 -1.17 23.42
C LEU A 386 -15.34 -1.55 22.07
N LEU A 387 -14.81 -2.60 21.44
CA LEU A 387 -15.33 -3.08 20.17
C LEU A 387 -16.37 -4.18 20.36
N SER A 388 -16.78 -4.54 21.57
CA SER A 388 -17.68 -5.69 21.87
C SER A 388 -18.90 -5.77 20.95
N ASP A 389 -19.61 -4.66 20.75
CA ASP A 389 -20.79 -4.56 19.90
C ASP A 389 -20.48 -4.10 18.46
N VAL A 390 -19.22 -3.99 18.07
CA VAL A 390 -18.84 -3.56 16.72
C VAL A 390 -18.84 -4.75 15.76
N GLN A 391 -19.41 -4.60 14.57
CA GLN A 391 -19.33 -5.63 13.53
C GLN A 391 -17.92 -5.68 12.93
N LEU A 392 -17.23 -6.81 13.09
CA LEU A 392 -15.89 -7.01 12.52
C LEU A 392 -16.00 -7.73 11.16
N ILE A 393 -15.54 -7.07 10.11
CA ILE A 393 -15.56 -7.55 8.73
C ILE A 393 -14.12 -7.65 8.25
N ILE A 394 -13.73 -8.79 7.67
CA ILE A 394 -12.38 -8.98 7.12
C ILE A 394 -12.41 -9.11 5.59
N PHE A 395 -11.55 -8.32 4.94
CA PHE A 395 -11.23 -8.42 3.52
C PHE A 395 -9.84 -9.03 3.40
N LEU A 396 -9.78 -10.27 2.91
CA LEU A 396 -8.55 -10.92 2.50
C LEU A 396 -8.18 -10.34 1.14
N ASN A 397 -7.39 -9.28 1.16
CA ASN A 397 -7.14 -8.42 0.00
C ASN A 397 -5.87 -8.83 -0.74
N LYS A 398 -5.68 -8.27 -1.95
CA LYS A 398 -4.57 -8.57 -2.87
C LYS A 398 -4.56 -10.04 -3.33
N TYR A 399 -5.75 -10.60 -3.53
CA TYR A 399 -5.88 -11.96 -4.04
C TYR A 399 -5.26 -12.11 -5.44
N ASP A 400 -5.37 -11.07 -6.28
CA ASP A 400 -4.72 -10.96 -7.58
C ASP A 400 -3.18 -11.12 -7.52
N LEU A 401 -2.55 -10.46 -6.55
CA LEU A 401 -1.10 -10.60 -6.35
C LEU A 401 -0.72 -11.95 -5.77
N LEU A 402 -1.58 -12.55 -4.94
CA LEU A 402 -1.38 -13.92 -4.45
C LEU A 402 -1.41 -14.92 -5.61
N GLU A 403 -2.39 -14.81 -6.51
CA GLU A 403 -2.49 -15.64 -7.72
C GLU A 403 -1.23 -15.52 -8.58
N LYS A 404 -0.79 -14.29 -8.86
CA LYS A 404 0.44 -14.05 -9.62
C LYS A 404 1.64 -14.68 -8.93
N LYS A 405 1.82 -14.46 -7.62
CA LYS A 405 2.99 -14.90 -6.84
C LYS A 405 3.13 -16.43 -6.76
N LEU A 406 2.02 -17.16 -6.63
CA LEU A 406 2.02 -18.62 -6.59
C LEU A 406 2.14 -19.24 -7.99
N SER A 407 1.70 -18.52 -9.03
CA SER A 407 1.83 -18.94 -10.42
C SER A 407 3.29 -18.89 -10.89
N SER A 408 3.59 -19.61 -11.98
CA SER A 408 4.93 -19.61 -12.60
C SER A 408 5.39 -18.23 -13.02
N ALA A 409 4.46 -17.36 -13.42
CA ALA A 409 4.74 -15.96 -13.76
C ALA A 409 5.26 -15.13 -12.57
N GLY A 410 4.89 -15.46 -11.32
CA GLY A 410 5.32 -14.74 -10.12
C GLY A 410 6.60 -15.25 -9.48
N GLY A 411 7.15 -16.37 -9.96
CA GLY A 411 8.37 -16.97 -9.42
C GLY A 411 8.16 -18.25 -8.59
N CYS A 412 6.98 -18.89 -8.68
CA CYS A 412 6.69 -20.17 -8.01
C CYS A 412 6.99 -20.16 -6.51
N VAL A 413 6.51 -19.14 -5.77
CA VAL A 413 6.68 -19.13 -4.31
C VAL A 413 5.81 -20.24 -3.70
N TYR A 414 6.39 -21.06 -2.84
CA TYR A 414 5.67 -22.13 -2.16
C TYR A 414 5.17 -21.67 -0.79
N ALA A 415 3.85 -21.61 -0.63
CA ALA A 415 3.16 -21.24 0.60
C ALA A 415 3.64 -22.05 1.82
N ALA A 416 3.92 -23.34 1.63
CA ALA A 416 4.38 -24.24 2.69
C ALA A 416 5.71 -23.83 3.33
N ASP A 417 6.58 -23.12 2.59
CA ASP A 417 7.90 -22.71 3.08
C ASP A 417 7.82 -21.52 4.04
N TYR A 418 6.77 -20.72 3.92
CA TYR A 418 6.63 -19.45 4.64
C TYR A 418 5.51 -19.46 5.68
N ILE A 419 4.53 -20.35 5.53
CA ILE A 419 3.31 -20.33 6.35
C ILE A 419 3.32 -21.51 7.32
N PRO A 420 3.60 -21.28 8.62
CA PRO A 420 3.57 -22.34 9.61
C PRO A 420 2.18 -22.99 9.71
N GLY A 421 2.17 -24.32 9.63
CA GLY A 421 0.95 -25.14 9.66
C GLY A 421 0.20 -25.24 8.33
N TYR A 422 0.75 -24.71 7.22
CA TYR A 422 0.16 -24.91 5.90
C TYR A 422 0.28 -26.37 5.43
N GLY A 423 1.39 -27.02 5.74
CA GLY A 423 1.61 -28.45 5.51
C GLY A 423 1.66 -28.80 4.03
N SER A 424 1.07 -29.94 3.65
CA SER A 424 1.05 -30.49 2.29
C SER A 424 -0.14 -30.02 1.44
N ARG A 425 -0.79 -28.91 1.82
CA ARG A 425 -1.91 -28.36 1.06
C ARG A 425 -1.46 -27.90 -0.34
N PRO A 426 -2.35 -27.92 -1.35
CA PRO A 426 -2.05 -27.43 -2.70
C PRO A 426 -1.50 -26.00 -2.72
N ASN A 427 -0.54 -25.71 -3.60
CA ASN A 427 0.07 -24.38 -3.74
C ASN A 427 -0.72 -23.49 -4.73
N ASP A 428 -2.02 -23.34 -4.51
CA ASP A 428 -2.88 -22.44 -5.28
C ASP A 428 -3.50 -21.36 -4.39
N ALA A 429 -3.84 -20.22 -5.03
CA ALA A 429 -4.31 -19.04 -4.32
C ALA A 429 -5.60 -19.28 -3.52
N GLN A 430 -6.49 -20.14 -4.02
CA GLN A 430 -7.75 -20.42 -3.37
C GLN A 430 -7.53 -21.20 -2.06
N ASN A 431 -6.67 -22.22 -2.07
CA ASN A 431 -6.32 -22.97 -0.87
C ASN A 431 -5.57 -22.11 0.16
N VAL A 432 -4.63 -21.28 -0.28
CA VAL A 432 -3.92 -20.33 0.59
C VAL A 432 -4.88 -19.30 1.20
N ALA A 433 -5.76 -18.71 0.40
CA ALA A 433 -6.76 -17.75 0.87
C ALA A 433 -7.74 -18.38 1.87
N ASN A 434 -8.20 -19.61 1.60
CA ASN A 434 -9.08 -20.35 2.51
C ASN A 434 -8.39 -20.70 3.83
N PHE A 435 -7.10 -21.05 3.79
CA PHE A 435 -6.31 -21.27 5.00
C PHE A 435 -6.24 -20.01 5.87
N PHE A 436 -5.97 -18.85 5.27
CA PHE A 436 -5.98 -17.59 6.04
C PHE A 436 -7.37 -17.21 6.53
N LYS A 437 -8.41 -17.41 5.72
CA LYS A 437 -9.80 -17.23 6.14
C LYS A 437 -10.12 -18.04 7.39
N GLN A 438 -9.68 -19.31 7.44
CA GLN A 438 -9.83 -20.15 8.61
C GLN A 438 -9.08 -19.58 9.82
N LYS A 439 -7.79 -19.23 9.67
CA LYS A 439 -6.99 -18.66 10.78
C LYS A 439 -7.61 -17.39 11.36
N PHE A 440 -8.06 -16.46 10.52
CA PHE A 440 -8.73 -15.24 10.98
C PHE A 440 -10.05 -15.53 11.69
N GLY A 441 -10.81 -16.53 11.22
CA GLY A 441 -12.04 -16.98 11.85
C GLY A 441 -11.82 -17.64 13.22
N GLU A 442 -10.78 -18.46 13.34
CA GLU A 442 -10.36 -19.05 14.62
C GLU A 442 -9.95 -17.97 15.63
N LEU A 443 -9.15 -16.99 15.19
CA LEU A 443 -8.79 -15.85 16.03
C LEU A 443 -10.00 -15.07 16.52
N LEU A 444 -10.99 -14.79 15.64
CA LEU A 444 -12.22 -14.12 16.04
C LEU A 444 -12.97 -14.94 17.09
N LYS A 445 -13.16 -16.25 16.84
CA LYS A 445 -13.90 -17.15 17.73
C LYS A 445 -13.27 -17.27 19.11
N HIS A 446 -11.94 -17.36 19.20
CA HIS A 446 -11.23 -17.61 20.46
C HIS A 446 -10.96 -16.36 21.29
N ASN A 447 -10.94 -15.17 20.68
CA ASN A 447 -10.47 -13.95 21.34
C ASN A 447 -11.57 -12.90 21.54
N SER A 448 -12.75 -13.07 20.94
CA SER A 448 -13.87 -12.13 21.12
C SER A 448 -14.47 -12.28 22.52
N PRO A 449 -14.72 -11.17 23.24
CA PRO A 449 -15.40 -11.21 24.54
C PRO A 449 -16.81 -11.82 24.46
N GLU A 450 -17.52 -11.48 23.38
CA GLU A 450 -18.87 -11.97 23.08
C GLU A 450 -18.86 -12.75 21.75
N PRO A 451 -19.76 -13.72 21.53
CA PRO A 451 -19.89 -14.41 20.26
C PRO A 451 -20.23 -13.44 19.12
N ARG A 452 -19.40 -13.44 18.06
CA ARG A 452 -19.58 -12.59 16.88
C ARG A 452 -19.72 -13.41 15.61
N GLY A 453 -20.53 -12.90 14.68
CA GLY A 453 -20.59 -13.43 13.32
C GLY A 453 -19.25 -13.22 12.59
N PHE A 454 -18.82 -14.21 11.82
CA PHE A 454 -17.59 -14.12 11.01
C PHE A 454 -17.91 -13.68 9.57
N TYR A 455 -17.61 -12.42 9.25
CA TYR A 455 -17.81 -11.84 7.92
C TYR A 455 -16.49 -11.72 7.19
N ALA A 456 -16.23 -12.61 6.24
CA ALA A 456 -14.95 -12.69 5.55
C ALA A 456 -15.09 -12.82 4.03
N PHE A 457 -14.45 -11.89 3.33
CA PHE A 457 -14.49 -11.76 1.88
C PHE A 457 -13.09 -11.85 1.29
N ILE A 458 -12.94 -12.62 0.22
CA ILE A 458 -11.71 -12.62 -0.59
C ILE A 458 -11.88 -11.50 -1.62
N THR A 459 -10.91 -10.60 -1.69
CA THR A 459 -11.04 -9.36 -2.45
C THR A 459 -9.75 -9.03 -3.19
N SER A 460 -9.91 -8.36 -4.32
CA SER A 460 -8.87 -7.58 -4.97
C SER A 460 -9.44 -6.19 -5.13
N ALA A 461 -9.05 -5.24 -4.27
CA ALA A 461 -9.64 -3.90 -4.27
C ALA A 461 -9.49 -3.15 -5.61
N THR A 462 -8.58 -3.61 -6.47
CA THR A 462 -8.40 -3.16 -7.86
C THR A 462 -9.53 -3.62 -8.79
N ASP A 463 -10.18 -4.76 -8.53
CA ASP A 463 -11.38 -5.20 -9.23
C ASP A 463 -12.59 -4.46 -8.67
N THR A 464 -12.93 -3.34 -9.31
CA THR A 464 -14.02 -2.46 -8.89
C THR A 464 -15.39 -3.10 -8.99
N LYS A 465 -15.60 -4.03 -9.94
CA LYS A 465 -16.88 -4.69 -10.15
C LYS A 465 -17.13 -5.72 -9.05
N ALA A 466 -16.18 -6.62 -8.81
CA ALA A 466 -16.29 -7.63 -7.76
C ALA A 466 -16.31 -6.98 -6.36
N THR A 467 -15.50 -5.94 -6.16
CA THR A 467 -15.50 -5.18 -4.90
C THR A 467 -16.85 -4.49 -4.68
N GLY A 468 -17.46 -3.90 -5.72
CA GLY A 468 -18.80 -3.30 -5.62
C GLY A 468 -19.87 -4.26 -5.08
N LEU A 469 -19.91 -5.50 -5.60
CA LEU A 469 -20.83 -6.54 -5.12
C LEU A 469 -20.56 -6.94 -3.66
N THR A 470 -19.27 -6.98 -3.29
CA THR A 470 -18.85 -7.24 -1.90
C THR A 470 -19.31 -6.12 -0.98
N LEU A 471 -19.17 -4.86 -1.40
CA LEU A 471 -19.62 -3.69 -0.64
C LEU A 471 -21.13 -3.67 -0.45
N ASP A 472 -21.91 -4.07 -1.47
CA ASP A 472 -23.36 -4.20 -1.34
C ASP A 472 -23.76 -5.25 -0.30
N THR A 473 -23.03 -6.37 -0.24
CA THR A 473 -23.25 -7.41 0.79
C THR A 473 -22.89 -6.88 2.18
N VAL A 474 -21.79 -6.13 2.31
CA VAL A 474 -21.39 -5.48 3.56
C VAL A 474 -22.43 -4.46 4.01
N ARG A 475 -22.93 -3.62 3.09
CA ARG A 475 -23.98 -2.63 3.36
C ARG A 475 -25.24 -3.29 3.88
N GLU A 476 -25.72 -4.32 3.20
CA GLU A 476 -26.90 -5.06 3.61
C GLU A 476 -26.72 -5.70 5.01
N GLY A 477 -25.53 -6.23 5.28
CA GLY A 477 -25.19 -6.79 6.60
C GLY A 477 -25.25 -5.75 7.73
N ILE A 478 -24.67 -4.57 7.49
CA ILE A 478 -24.68 -3.47 8.46
C ILE A 478 -26.12 -2.95 8.65
N LEU A 479 -26.86 -2.76 7.56
CA LEU A 479 -28.25 -2.28 7.62
C LEU A 479 -29.15 -3.23 8.39
N ARG A 480 -29.02 -4.55 8.18
CA ARG A 480 -29.81 -5.55 8.92
C ARG A 480 -29.54 -5.50 10.42
N LYS A 481 -28.29 -5.31 10.84
CA LYS A 481 -27.95 -5.17 12.26
C LYS A 481 -28.67 -3.95 12.85
N TYR A 482 -28.59 -2.81 12.18
CA TYR A 482 -29.30 -1.60 12.56
C TYR A 482 -30.82 -1.76 12.65
N LEU A 483 -31.43 -2.47 11.69
CA LEU A 483 -32.88 -2.69 11.69
C LEU A 483 -33.33 -3.61 12.83
N LYS A 484 -32.50 -4.60 13.21
CA LYS A 484 -32.76 -5.45 14.38
C LYS A 484 -32.66 -4.68 15.68
N GLU A 485 -31.66 -3.81 15.81
CA GLU A 485 -31.53 -2.93 16.99
C GLU A 485 -32.68 -1.92 17.11
N ALA A 486 -33.29 -1.54 15.99
CA ALA A 486 -34.43 -0.64 15.95
C ALA A 486 -35.80 -1.35 16.13
N ASP A 487 -35.83 -2.67 16.43
CA ASP A 487 -37.06 -3.49 16.52
C ASP A 487 -37.93 -3.47 15.24
N LEU A 488 -37.36 -3.14 14.09
CA LEU A 488 -38.09 -3.02 12.82
C LEU A 488 -38.08 -4.32 11.99
N VAL A 489 -37.30 -5.32 12.40
CA VAL A 489 -37.25 -6.66 11.76
C VAL A 489 -37.05 -7.70 12.86
N PRO A 490 -37.88 -8.77 12.94
CA PRO A 490 -37.75 -9.82 13.95
C PRO A 490 -36.50 -10.70 13.79
#